data_AF-A0A7J0EEQ2-F1
#
_entry.id   AF-A0A7J0EEQ2-F1
#
_cell.length_a   1.000
_cell.length_b   1.000
_cell.length_c   1.000
_cell.angle_alpha   90.00
_cell.angle_beta   90.00
_cell.angle_gamma   90.00
#
_symmetry.space_group_name_H-M   'P 1'
#
loop_
_entity.id
_entity.type
_entity.pdbx_description
1 polymer ?
#
loop_
_entity_poly.entity_id
_entity_poly.type
_entity_poly.pdbx_seq_one_letter_code
_entity_poly.pdbx_strand_id
1 'polypeptide(L)'
;MASSSQNNFDLNVVPNIQPEFWCSSFLSQNDPLMTNGSVILDDDIAASVAKGIITPLDEKLLANRTDDEAINESMALSIQFASSSVSNMARRLQVQGNEVQRVKDSSFDFATKEYKSSAGE
;
A
#
# COMPACT_ATOMS: atom_id res chain seq x y z
N MET A 1 21.79 22.67 -31.12
CA MET A 1 22.18 21.64 -30.13
C MET A 1 21.24 21.77 -28.94
N ALA A 2 20.26 20.89 -28.82
CA ALA A 2 19.32 20.88 -27.70
C ALA A 2 19.77 19.82 -26.70
N SER A 3 20.15 20.25 -25.50
CA SER A 3 20.55 19.35 -24.41
C SER A 3 19.28 18.95 -23.66
N SER A 4 18.91 17.67 -23.77
CA SER A 4 17.78 17.08 -23.04
C SER A 4 18.24 16.78 -21.62
N SER A 5 17.71 17.52 -20.64
CA SER A 5 17.99 17.27 -19.22
C SER A 5 17.13 16.09 -18.77
N GLN A 6 17.70 14.89 -18.85
CA GLN A 6 17.12 13.67 -18.31
C GLN A 6 17.18 13.73 -16.78
N ASN A 7 16.06 14.10 -16.16
CA ASN A 7 15.85 13.90 -14.73
C ASN A 7 15.52 12.42 -14.49
N ASN A 8 16.53 11.56 -14.54
CA ASN A 8 16.39 10.14 -14.23
C ASN A 8 16.29 9.98 -12.71
N PHE A 9 15.08 9.78 -12.19
CA PHE A 9 14.87 9.28 -10.83
C PHE A 9 15.19 7.77 -10.82
N ASP A 10 16.40 7.41 -10.40
CA ASP A 10 16.80 6.02 -10.22
C ASP A 10 16.11 5.42 -8.98
N LEU A 11 15.06 4.64 -9.23
CA LEU A 11 14.25 3.96 -8.21
C LEU A 11 14.96 2.76 -7.56
N ASN A 12 16.19 2.42 -7.98
CA ASN A 12 17.01 1.40 -7.30
C ASN A 12 17.82 1.97 -6.13
N VAL A 13 17.88 3.30 -6.00
CA VAL A 13 18.42 3.95 -4.81
C VAL A 13 17.36 3.82 -3.72
N VAL A 14 17.55 2.85 -2.81
CA VAL A 14 16.84 2.86 -1.52
C VAL A 14 17.25 4.14 -0.82
N PRO A 15 16.35 5.12 -0.62
CA PRO A 15 16.71 6.31 0.12
C PRO A 15 16.95 5.87 1.56
N ASN A 16 18.19 5.97 2.04
CA ASN A 16 18.48 5.97 3.48
C ASN A 16 18.04 7.31 4.10
N ILE A 17 16.80 7.69 3.80
CA ILE A 17 16.10 8.78 4.45
C ILE A 17 15.19 8.04 5.41
N GLN A 18 15.39 8.25 6.71
CA GLN A 18 14.44 7.77 7.70
C GLN A 18 13.05 8.15 7.19
N PRO A 19 12.05 7.25 7.25
CA PRO A 19 10.70 7.64 6.88
C PRO A 19 10.30 8.71 7.90
N GLU A 20 10.59 9.97 7.59
CA GLU A 20 9.80 11.08 8.07
C GLU A 20 8.42 10.71 7.59
N PHE A 21 7.68 10.11 8.53
CA PHE A 21 6.33 9.67 8.34
C PHE A 21 5.66 10.81 7.59
N TRP A 22 5.34 10.58 6.33
CA TRP A 22 4.32 11.35 5.65
C TRP A 22 3.06 11.06 6.44
N CYS A 23 2.91 11.78 7.55
CA CYS A 23 1.65 12.00 8.21
C CYS A 23 0.91 12.92 7.25
N SER A 24 0.34 12.31 6.20
CA SER A 24 -0.85 12.87 5.59
C SER A 24 -1.73 13.31 6.74
N SER A 25 -2.02 14.60 6.86
CA SER A 25 -2.89 15.16 7.91
C SER A 25 -4.27 14.47 7.99
N PHE A 26 -4.57 13.64 6.98
CA PHE A 26 -5.70 12.72 6.88
C PHE A 26 -5.69 11.52 7.85
N LEU A 27 -4.55 11.11 8.42
CA LEU A 27 -4.50 9.93 9.30
C LEU A 27 -5.09 10.15 10.71
N SER A 28 -5.53 11.37 11.03
CA SER A 28 -6.28 11.64 12.26
C SER A 28 -7.79 11.79 12.04
N GLN A 29 -8.31 11.41 10.87
CA GLN A 29 -9.75 11.32 10.64
C GLN A 29 -10.10 9.84 10.43
N ASN A 30 -10.42 9.15 11.53
CA ASN A 30 -10.96 7.78 11.49
C ASN A 30 -12.34 7.71 10.83
N ASP A 31 -12.88 8.86 10.45
CA ASP A 31 -14.08 8.95 9.64
C ASP A 31 -13.68 9.22 8.20
N PRO A 32 -14.17 8.43 7.23
CA PRO A 32 -14.12 8.84 5.83
C PRO A 32 -14.59 10.29 5.73
N LEU A 33 -14.04 11.07 4.80
CA LEU A 33 -14.57 12.40 4.45
C LEU A 33 -15.92 12.22 3.72
N MET A 34 -16.86 11.55 4.38
CA MET A 34 -18.22 11.28 4.02
C MET A 34 -19.02 12.35 4.73
N THR A 35 -19.32 13.45 4.05
CA THR A 35 -20.56 14.14 4.36
C THR A 35 -21.65 13.09 4.12
N ASN A 36 -22.23 12.55 5.20
CA ASN A 36 -23.43 11.71 5.20
C ASN A 36 -23.40 10.43 4.32
N GLY A 37 -22.23 9.88 4.05
CA GLY A 37 -22.07 8.58 3.39
C GLY A 37 -22.40 8.53 1.90
N SER A 38 -22.48 9.69 1.27
CA SER A 38 -22.52 9.78 -0.18
C SER A 38 -21.11 9.98 -0.70
N VAL A 39 -20.74 9.27 -1.78
CA VAL A 39 -19.68 9.72 -2.69
C VAL A 39 -19.99 11.18 -3.02
N ILE A 40 -18.99 12.06 -3.00
CA ILE A 40 -19.18 13.42 -3.49
C ILE A 40 -19.46 13.30 -4.99
N LEU A 41 -20.76 13.24 -5.31
CA LEU A 41 -21.28 13.12 -6.68
C LEU A 41 -21.41 14.50 -7.34
N ASP A 42 -21.27 15.56 -6.54
CA ASP A 42 -21.36 16.93 -6.98
C ASP A 42 -19.94 17.48 -7.22
N ASP A 43 -19.65 17.79 -8.48
CA ASP A 43 -18.34 18.22 -8.92
C ASP A 43 -17.90 19.53 -8.25
N ASP A 44 -18.84 20.44 -7.95
CA ASP A 44 -18.54 21.72 -7.32
C ASP A 44 -18.11 21.54 -5.85
N ILE A 45 -18.80 20.67 -5.11
CA ILE A 45 -18.42 20.29 -3.75
C ILE A 45 -17.08 19.54 -3.76
N ALA A 46 -16.86 18.64 -4.72
CA ALA A 46 -15.60 17.89 -4.85
C ALA A 46 -14.42 18.85 -5.09
N ALA A 47 -14.59 19.80 -6.01
CA ALA A 47 -13.58 20.81 -6.31
C ALA A 47 -13.30 21.73 -5.12
N SER A 48 -14.33 22.12 -4.36
CA SER A 48 -14.18 22.96 -3.16
C SER A 48 -13.39 22.25 -2.06
N VAL A 49 -13.68 20.97 -1.80
CA VAL A 49 -12.96 20.15 -0.83
C VAL A 49 -11.51 19.92 -1.28
N ALA A 50 -11.29 19.60 -2.56
CA ALA A 50 -9.95 19.41 -3.10
C ALA A 50 -9.07 20.66 -2.98
N LYS A 51 -9.64 21.86 -3.17
CA LYS A 51 -8.92 23.13 -2.95
C LYS A 51 -8.44 23.33 -1.52
N GLY A 52 -9.05 22.70 -0.53
CA GLY A 52 -8.58 22.70 0.87
C GLY A 52 -7.44 21.73 1.15
N ILE A 53 -7.10 20.86 0.19
CA ILE A 53 -6.14 19.75 0.32
C ILE A 53 -4.89 19.99 -0.53
N ILE A 54 -5.07 20.55 -1.73
CA ILE A 54 -3.99 20.76 -2.70
C ILE A 54 -3.09 21.90 -2.23
N THR A 55 -1.77 21.65 -2.15
CA THR A 55 -0.79 22.70 -1.86
C THR A 55 -0.42 23.48 -3.12
N PRO A 56 0.13 24.71 -3.02
CA PRO A 56 0.57 25.47 -4.19
C PRO A 56 1.62 24.74 -5.07
N LEU A 57 2.37 23.79 -4.48
CA LEU A 57 3.29 22.93 -5.23
C LEU A 57 2.53 21.90 -6.06
N ASP A 58 1.49 21.30 -5.48
CA ASP A 58 0.62 20.34 -6.15
C ASP A 58 -0.13 21.03 -7.30
N GLU A 59 -0.62 22.26 -7.11
CA GLU A 59 -1.23 23.06 -8.18
C GLU A 59 -0.27 23.26 -9.36
N LYS A 60 1.01 23.57 -9.09
CA LYS A 60 2.02 23.73 -10.14
C LYS A 60 2.33 22.43 -10.88
N LEU A 61 2.31 21.30 -10.17
CA LEU A 61 2.50 19.98 -10.78
C LEU A 61 1.27 19.55 -11.60
N LEU A 62 0.07 19.85 -11.11
CA LEU A 62 -1.19 19.54 -11.80
C LEU A 62 -1.44 20.47 -13.00
N ALA A 63 -1.09 21.75 -12.91
CA ALA A 63 -1.31 22.74 -13.98
C ALA A 63 -0.49 22.47 -15.26
N ASN A 64 0.59 21.72 -15.15
CA ASN A 64 1.41 21.31 -16.29
C ASN A 64 1.06 19.91 -16.82
N ARG A 65 0.09 19.24 -16.18
CA ARG A 65 -0.27 17.86 -16.47
C ARG A 65 -1.55 17.82 -17.29
N THR A 66 -1.54 17.02 -18.35
CA THR A 66 -2.73 16.80 -19.18
C THR A 66 -3.67 15.79 -18.54
N ASP A 67 -4.96 15.82 -18.93
CA ASP A 67 -5.95 14.86 -18.43
C ASP A 67 -5.52 13.41 -18.70
N ASP A 68 -4.93 13.15 -19.88
CA ASP A 68 -4.42 11.83 -20.25
C ASP A 68 -3.29 11.37 -19.33
N GLU A 69 -2.37 12.26 -18.97
CA GLU A 69 -1.29 11.96 -18.02
C GLU A 69 -1.83 11.71 -16.61
N ALA A 70 -2.80 12.51 -16.15
CA ALA A 70 -3.43 12.34 -14.84
C ALA A 70 -4.17 11.00 -14.74
N ILE A 71 -4.90 10.61 -15.80
CA ILE A 71 -5.58 9.31 -15.89
C ILE A 71 -4.55 8.17 -15.86
N ASN A 72 -3.48 8.27 -16.64
CA ASN A 72 -2.44 7.25 -16.70
C ASN A 72 -1.70 7.08 -15.36
N GLU A 73 -1.34 8.17 -14.69
CA GLU A 73 -0.72 8.13 -13.36
C GLU A 73 -1.66 7.54 -12.30
N SER A 74 -2.94 7.91 -12.32
CA SER A 74 -3.96 7.37 -11.42
C SER A 74 -4.14 5.85 -11.61
N MET A 75 -4.15 5.38 -12.86
CA MET A 75 -4.19 3.95 -13.17
C MET A 75 -2.93 3.24 -12.69
N ALA A 76 -1.75 3.81 -12.93
CA ALA A 76 -0.48 3.24 -12.47
C ALA A 76 -0.45 3.10 -10.94
N LEU A 77 -0.88 4.14 -10.21
CA LEU A 77 -1.00 4.10 -8.75
C LEU A 77 -1.99 3.04 -8.29
N SER A 78 -3.16 2.94 -8.94
CA SER A 78 -4.18 1.94 -8.63
C SER A 78 -3.66 0.51 -8.81
N ILE A 79 -2.94 0.25 -9.90
CA ILE A 79 -2.31 -1.05 -10.18
C ILE A 79 -1.23 -1.39 -9.15
N GLN A 80 -0.37 -0.42 -8.80
CA GLN A 80 0.68 -0.61 -7.79
C GLN A 80 0.09 -0.88 -6.40
N PHE A 81 -0.93 -0.12 -6.00
CA PHE A 81 -1.61 -0.31 -4.73
C PHE A 81 -2.27 -1.69 -4.65
N ALA A 82 -3.00 -2.09 -5.69
CA ALA A 82 -3.61 -3.42 -5.75
C ALA A 82 -2.54 -4.53 -5.67
N SER A 83 -1.44 -4.39 -6.41
CA SER A 83 -0.35 -5.36 -6.43
C SER A 83 0.35 -5.49 -5.08
N SER A 84 0.64 -4.37 -4.42
CA SER A 84 1.27 -4.35 -3.09
C SER A 84 0.34 -4.90 -2.00
N SER A 85 -0.95 -4.58 -2.05
CA SER A 85 -1.98 -5.12 -1.15
C SER A 85 -2.08 -6.64 -1.27
N VAL A 86 -2.20 -7.16 -2.49
CA VAL A 86 -2.27 -8.61 -2.75
C VAL A 86 -0.98 -9.31 -2.31
N SER A 87 0.19 -8.73 -2.58
CA SER A 87 1.48 -9.27 -2.16
C SER A 87 1.59 -9.33 -0.62
N ASN A 88 1.14 -8.31 0.09
CA ASN A 88 1.10 -8.31 1.55
C ASN A 88 0.18 -9.41 2.10
N MET A 89 -1.01 -9.59 1.53
CA MET A 89 -1.92 -10.67 1.91
C MET A 89 -1.29 -12.04 1.65
N ALA A 90 -0.67 -12.24 0.48
CA ALA A 90 0.00 -13.48 0.12
C ALA A 90 1.13 -13.82 1.11
N ARG A 91 1.95 -12.83 1.49
CA ARG A 91 3.02 -13.00 2.48
C ARG A 91 2.47 -13.44 3.83
N ARG A 92 1.41 -12.79 4.31
CA ARG A 92 0.78 -13.14 5.60
C ARG A 92 0.20 -14.55 5.58
N LEU A 93 -0.48 -14.93 4.50
CA LEU A 93 -1.00 -16.29 4.33
C LEU A 93 0.13 -17.32 4.28
N GLN A 94 1.24 -17.01 3.62
CA GLN A 94 2.40 -17.89 3.57
C GLN A 94 3.01 -18.11 4.96
N VAL A 95 3.17 -17.05 5.75
CA VAL A 95 3.67 -17.13 7.13
C VAL A 95 2.75 -17.99 7.98
N GLN A 96 1.44 -17.74 7.95
CA GLN A 96 0.45 -18.54 8.68
C GLN A 96 0.46 -20.01 8.23
N GLY A 97 0.61 -20.27 6.92
CA GLY A 97 0.73 -21.62 6.39
C GLY A 97 1.94 -22.37 6.95
N ASN A 98 3.09 -21.70 7.04
CA ASN A 98 4.30 -22.26 7.63
C ASN A 98 4.14 -22.56 9.12
N GLU A 99 3.49 -21.66 9.88
CA GLU A 99 3.20 -21.88 11.30
C GLU A 99 2.29 -23.09 11.51
N VAL A 100 1.21 -23.19 10.73
CA VAL A 100 0.30 -24.34 10.78
C VAL A 100 1.04 -25.64 10.46
N GLN A 101 1.93 -25.63 9.46
CA GLN A 101 2.72 -26.82 9.12
C GLN A 101 3.64 -27.22 10.28
N ARG A 102 4.35 -26.26 10.87
CA ARG A 102 5.22 -26.53 12.03
C ARG A 102 4.46 -27.12 13.22
N VAL A 103 3.25 -26.62 13.49
CA VAL A 103 2.41 -27.17 14.56
C VAL A 103 2.03 -28.61 14.25
N LYS A 104 1.62 -28.91 13.01
CA LYS A 104 1.30 -30.29 12.58
C LYS A 104 2.49 -31.22 12.76
N ASP A 105 3.67 -30.81 12.31
CA ASP A 105 4.89 -31.63 12.41
C ASP A 105 5.23 -31.90 13.89
N SER A 106 5.18 -30.87 14.75
CA SER A 106 5.44 -31.02 16.19
C SER A 106 4.42 -31.93 16.90
N SER A 107 3.16 -31.88 16.48
CA SER A 107 2.11 -32.74 17.02
C SER A 107 2.29 -34.19 16.59
N PHE A 108 2.76 -34.42 15.37
CA PHE A 108 3.07 -35.76 14.85
C PHE A 108 4.28 -36.36 15.57
N ASP A 109 5.34 -35.57 15.76
CA ASP A 109 6.52 -35.97 16.53
C ASP A 109 6.18 -36.30 17.99
N PHE A 110 5.29 -35.52 18.61
CA PHE A 110 4.80 -35.81 19.95
C PHE A 110 4.04 -37.15 20.00
N ALA A 111 3.09 -37.37 19.09
CA ALA A 111 2.30 -38.59 19.04
C ALA A 111 3.16 -39.84 18.80
N THR A 112 4.18 -39.75 17.95
CA THR A 112 5.10 -40.87 17.68
C THR A 112 6.01 -41.16 18.87
N LYS A 113 6.43 -40.13 19.62
CA LYS A 113 7.20 -40.31 20.85
C LYS A 113 6.38 -40.98 21.95
N GLU A 114 5.13 -40.55 22.15
CA GLU A 114 4.20 -41.19 23.11
C GLU A 114 3.95 -42.66 22.76
N TYR A 115 3.72 -42.98 21.48
CA TYR A 115 3.53 -44.35 21.02
C TYR A 115 4.73 -45.25 21.35
N LYS A 116 5.96 -44.80 21.07
CA LYS A 116 7.18 -45.56 21.40
C LYS A 116 7.36 -45.75 22.90
N SER A 117 7.09 -44.71 23.69
CA SER A 117 7.15 -44.79 25.16
C SER A 117 6.13 -45.77 25.74
N SER A 118 4.93 -45.88 25.14
CA SER A 118 3.90 -46.83 25.56
C SER A 118 4.18 -48.26 25.09
N ALA A 119 4.99 -48.45 24.04
CA ALA A 119 5.33 -49.75 23.49
C ALA A 119 6.49 -50.45 24.24
N GLY A 120 7.16 -49.76 25.17
CA GLY A 120 8.19 -50.35 26.03
C GLY A 120 9.51 -50.65 25.32
N GLU A 121 9.83 -49.92 24.25
CA GLU A 121 11.19 -49.82 23.67
C GLU A 121 12.05 -48.78 24.39
#